data_AF-A0A3D0NLL8-F1
#
_entry.id   AF-A0A3D0NLL8-F1
#
_cell.length_a   1.000
_cell.length_b   1.000
_cell.length_c   1.000
_cell.angle_alpha   90.00
_cell.angle_beta   90.00
_cell.angle_gamma   90.00
#
_symmetry.space_group_name_H-M   'P 1'
#
loop_
_entity.id
_entity.type
_entity.pdbx_description
1 polymer ?
#
loop_
_entity_poly.entity_id
_entity_poly.type
_entity_poly.pdbx_seq_one_letter_code
_entity_poly.pdbx_strand_id
1 'polypeptide(L)'
;MTLAAAPLPAGAEFVIEDITTGVSGSGFGHLGDGRSFSFWVHRGLLRVEIYRPRLAGPVPLPEDVMASARRPLTDLDVDDVRSLSAAVRDAIAGATAVPRPPH
;
A
#
# COMPACT_ATOMS: atom_id res chain seq x y z
N MET A 1 -6.60 12.02 -24.08
CA MET A 1 -6.18 10.64 -23.76
C MET A 1 -5.96 10.56 -22.26
N THR A 2 -6.90 9.97 -21.53
CA THR A 2 -6.79 9.78 -20.07
C THR A 2 -6.13 8.43 -19.86
N LEU A 3 -4.90 8.42 -19.36
CA LEU A 3 -4.23 7.19 -18.97
C LEU A 3 -4.94 6.68 -17.71
N ALA A 4 -5.91 5.77 -17.88
CA ALA A 4 -6.49 5.04 -16.76
C ALA A 4 -5.34 4.31 -16.06
N ALA A 5 -5.13 4.60 -14.78
CA ALA A 5 -4.21 3.86 -13.94
C ALA A 5 -4.54 2.37 -14.08
N ALA A 6 -3.67 1.62 -14.74
CA ALA A 6 -3.88 0.19 -14.89
C ALA A 6 -3.94 -0.42 -13.48
N PRO A 7 -5.02 -1.16 -13.14
CA PRO A 7 -5.06 -1.88 -11.87
C PRO A 7 -3.84 -2.79 -11.79
N LEU A 8 -3.23 -2.86 -10.61
CA LEU A 8 -2.03 -3.65 -10.42
C LEU A 8 -2.35 -5.13 -10.73
N PRO A 9 -1.45 -5.85 -11.41
CA PRO A 9 -1.70 -7.25 -11.75
C PRO A 9 -1.93 -8.05 -10.47
N ALA A 10 -3.06 -8.77 -10.42
CA ALA A 10 -3.57 -9.48 -9.24
C ALA A 10 -2.73 -10.69 -8.78
N GLY A 11 -1.47 -10.77 -9.17
CA GLY A 11 -0.57 -11.91 -8.94
C GLY A 11 0.86 -11.54 -8.57
N ALA A 12 1.13 -10.29 -8.17
CA ALA A 12 2.43 -9.96 -7.58
C ALA A 12 2.57 -10.70 -6.24
N GLU A 13 3.64 -11.48 -6.10
CA GLU A 13 4.01 -12.15 -4.85
C GLU A 13 3.99 -11.13 -3.71
N PHE A 14 3.09 -11.27 -2.75
CA PHE A 14 2.88 -10.28 -1.70
C PHE A 14 3.49 -10.80 -0.41
N VAL A 15 4.47 -10.07 0.12
CA VAL A 15 5.15 -10.41 1.36
C VAL A 15 5.10 -9.21 2.29
N ILE A 16 4.56 -9.41 3.50
CA ILE A 16 4.64 -8.46 4.61
C ILE A 16 5.88 -8.83 5.42
N GLU A 17 6.79 -7.88 5.63
CA GLU A 17 8.00 -8.09 6.43
C GLU A 17 7.77 -7.76 7.89
N ASP A 18 7.06 -6.67 8.14
CA ASP A 18 6.69 -6.24 9.49
C ASP A 18 5.22 -5.81 9.53
N ILE A 19 4.56 -6.18 10.62
CA ILE A 19 3.16 -5.87 10.87
C ILE A 19 2.93 -5.66 12.37
N THR A 20 2.44 -4.48 12.68
CA THR A 20 1.86 -4.12 13.97
C THR A 20 0.36 -4.04 13.78
N THR A 21 -0.40 -4.75 14.61
CA THR A 21 -1.87 -4.73 14.60
C THR A 21 -2.46 -3.68 15.55
N GLY A 22 -3.77 -3.51 15.48
CA GLY A 22 -4.56 -2.64 16.35
C GLY A 22 -4.88 -1.27 15.76
N VAL A 23 -5.39 -0.39 16.63
CA VAL A 23 -5.92 0.95 16.25
C VAL A 23 -4.90 1.90 15.61
N SER A 24 -3.61 1.61 15.81
CA SER A 24 -2.48 2.32 15.20
C SER A 24 -1.62 1.35 14.37
N GLY A 25 -2.24 0.29 13.85
CA GLY A 25 -1.53 -0.75 13.12
C GLY A 25 -0.76 -0.19 11.92
N SER A 26 0.42 -0.74 11.67
CA SER A 26 1.32 -0.28 10.62
C SER A 26 2.22 -1.41 10.17
N GLY A 27 2.77 -1.29 8.98
CA GLY A 27 3.73 -2.27 8.49
C GLY A 27 4.28 -1.92 7.13
N PHE A 28 5.17 -2.77 6.67
CA PHE A 28 5.79 -2.65 5.36
C PHE A 28 6.09 -4.02 4.76
N GLY A 29 6.33 -4.02 3.46
CA GLY A 29 6.65 -5.23 2.74
C GLY A 29 6.98 -4.97 1.28
N HIS A 30 7.02 -6.05 0.52
CA HIS A 30 7.42 -6.05 -0.89
C HIS A 30 6.43 -6.82 -1.75
N LEU A 31 6.35 -6.38 -2.99
CA LEU A 31 5.65 -7.01 -4.09
C LEU A 31 6.67 -7.75 -4.96
N GLY A 32 6.28 -8.88 -5.54
CA GLY A 32 7.15 -9.76 -6.34
C GLY A 32 7.70 -9.13 -7.62
N ASP A 33 7.26 -7.91 -7.95
CA ASP A 33 7.82 -7.10 -9.04
C ASP A 33 8.95 -6.15 -8.58
N GLY A 34 9.39 -6.28 -7.32
CA GLY A 34 10.47 -5.48 -6.74
C GLY A 34 10.02 -4.12 -6.21
N ARG A 35 8.72 -3.87 -6.10
CA ARG A 35 8.17 -2.68 -5.45
C ARG A 35 8.00 -2.90 -3.96
N SER A 36 8.30 -1.89 -3.16
CA SER A 36 7.98 -1.88 -1.74
C SER A 36 6.63 -1.22 -1.50
N PHE A 37 5.95 -1.57 -0.41
CA PHE A 37 4.77 -0.87 0.06
C PHE A 37 4.88 -0.63 1.57
N SER A 38 4.20 0.41 2.03
CA SER A 38 3.93 0.65 3.44
C SER A 38 2.42 0.77 3.65
N PHE A 39 1.97 0.45 4.86
CA PHE A 39 0.60 0.71 5.26
C PHE A 39 0.54 1.17 6.70
N TRP A 40 -0.49 1.94 7.00
CA TRP A 40 -0.79 2.32 8.37
C TRP A 40 -2.27 2.63 8.54
N VAL A 41 -2.71 2.46 9.78
CA VAL A 41 -4.05 2.81 10.23
C VAL A 41 -3.99 4.23 10.81
N HIS A 42 -4.82 5.11 10.26
CA HIS A 42 -4.98 6.46 10.78
C HIS A 42 -6.46 6.81 10.86
N ARG A 43 -6.94 7.11 12.07
CA ARG A 43 -8.34 7.52 12.33
C ARG A 43 -9.38 6.54 11.76
N GLY A 44 -9.13 5.23 11.86
CA GLY A 44 -10.03 4.18 11.34
C GLY A 44 -9.97 3.97 9.83
N LEU A 45 -8.98 4.55 9.14
CA LEU A 45 -8.70 4.33 7.74
C LEU A 45 -7.40 3.55 7.58
N LEU A 46 -7.42 2.49 6.77
CA LEU A 46 -6.22 1.86 6.25
C LEU A 46 -5.72 2.68 5.07
N ARG A 47 -4.50 3.15 5.16
CA ARG A 47 -3.78 3.78 4.06
C ARG A 47 -2.66 2.86 3.61
N VAL A 48 -2.57 2.64 2.32
CA VAL A 48 -1.49 1.88 1.70
C VAL A 48 -0.82 2.76 0.65
N GLU A 49 0.51 2.76 0.67
CA GLU A 49 1.33 3.47 -0.29
C GLU A 49 2.32 2.50 -0.93
N ILE A 50 2.39 2.52 -2.26
CA ILE A 50 3.23 1.64 -3.06
C ILE A 50 4.30 2.50 -3.70
N TYR A 51 5.56 2.16 -3.42
CA TYR A 51 6.73 2.90 -3.87
C TYR A 51 7.26 2.34 -5.20
N ARG A 52 8.00 3.18 -5.90
CA ARG A 52 8.66 2.79 -7.14
C ARG A 52 9.79 1.78 -6.87
N PRO A 53 10.01 0.82 -7.79
CA PRO A 53 11.16 -0.06 -7.69
C PRO A 53 12.43 0.76 -7.97
N ARG A 54 13.39 0.72 -7.05
CA ARG A 54 14.64 1.52 -7.00
C ARG A 54 14.50 2.95 -6.48
N LEU A 55 14.26 3.07 -5.18
CA LEU A 55 14.64 4.24 -4.40
C LEU A 55 16.17 4.33 -4.34
N ALA A 56 16.77 5.11 -5.25
CA ALA A 56 18.21 5.40 -5.22
C ALA A 56 18.61 6.38 -4.10
N GLY A 57 17.64 6.88 -3.32
CA GLY A 57 17.85 7.80 -2.20
C GLY A 57 17.60 7.14 -0.84
N PRO A 58 18.28 7.57 0.24
CA PRO A 58 18.20 6.97 1.57
C PRO A 58 16.83 7.12 2.27
N VAL A 59 15.93 7.98 1.76
CA VAL A 59 14.58 8.19 2.32
C VAL A 59 13.57 8.31 1.17
N PRO A 60 12.53 7.47 1.13
CA PRO A 60 11.41 7.65 0.21
C PRO A 60 10.66 8.95 0.48
N LEU A 61 10.51 9.77 -0.54
CA LEU A 61 9.71 11.00 -0.47
C LEU A 61 8.26 10.70 -0.86
N PRO A 62 7.28 11.52 -0.43
CA PRO A 62 5.88 11.35 -0.83
C PRO A 62 5.65 11.36 -2.36
N GLU A 63 6.58 11.96 -3.10
CA GLU A 63 6.63 12.00 -4.56
C GLU A 63 7.09 10.67 -5.21
N ASP A 64 7.68 9.77 -4.43
CA ASP A 64 8.04 8.41 -4.86
C ASP A 64 6.87 7.43 -4.77
N VAL A 65 5.73 7.86 -4.22
CA VAL A 65 4.50 7.06 -4.19
C VAL A 65 3.97 6.93 -5.61
N MET A 66 4.05 5.71 -6.15
CA MET A 66 3.55 5.38 -7.47
C MET A 66 2.05 5.13 -7.45
N ALA A 67 1.54 4.50 -6.39
CA ALA A 67 0.13 4.21 -6.22
C ALA A 67 -0.25 4.30 -4.74
N SER A 68 -1.48 4.68 -4.48
CA SER A 68 -2.02 4.71 -3.13
C SER A 68 -3.43 4.16 -3.08
N ALA A 69 -3.78 3.60 -1.94
CA ALA A 69 -5.13 3.14 -1.63
C ALA A 69 -5.54 3.63 -0.25
N ARG A 70 -6.83 3.92 -0.11
CA ARG A 70 -7.44 4.28 1.17
C ARG A 70 -8.73 3.48 1.30
N ARG A 71 -8.88 2.80 2.41
CA ARG A 71 -10.06 1.97 2.70
C ARG A 71 -10.51 2.22 4.15
N PRO A 72 -11.83 2.35 4.40
CA PRO A 72 -12.34 2.31 5.76
C PRO A 72 -12.16 0.92 6.38
N LEU A 73 -11.80 0.89 7.67
CA LEU A 73 -11.67 -0.33 8.47
C LEU A 73 -12.98 -0.70 9.17
N THR A 74 -14.10 -0.10 8.76
CA THR A 74 -15.43 -0.48 9.24
C THR A 74 -15.63 -1.97 8.98
N ASP A 75 -16.06 -2.70 10.02
CA ASP A 75 -16.28 -4.15 10.01
C ASP A 75 -15.02 -5.01 9.81
N LEU A 76 -13.83 -4.45 10.03
CA LEU A 76 -12.57 -5.21 10.04
C LEU A 76 -12.00 -5.36 11.46
N ASP A 77 -11.64 -6.58 11.84
CA ASP A 77 -10.84 -6.84 13.03
C ASP A 77 -9.39 -6.40 12.78
N VAL A 78 -9.01 -5.25 13.34
CA VAL A 78 -7.67 -4.67 13.19
C VAL A 78 -6.64 -5.31 14.12
N ASP A 79 -7.09 -6.03 15.16
CA ASP A 79 -6.21 -6.69 16.12
C ASP A 79 -5.73 -8.05 15.58
N ASP A 80 -6.49 -8.66 14.66
CA ASP A 80 -6.10 -9.87 13.94
C ASP A 80 -5.16 -9.59 12.75
N VAL A 81 -3.95 -10.17 12.84
CA VAL A 81 -2.93 -10.13 11.79
C VAL A 81 -3.46 -10.62 10.45
N ARG A 82 -4.29 -11.68 10.44
CA ARG A 82 -4.79 -12.27 9.19
C ARG A 82 -5.77 -11.33 8.50
N SER A 83 -6.70 -10.77 9.27
CA SER A 83 -7.68 -9.78 8.81
C SER A 83 -7.00 -8.53 8.26
N LEU A 84 -6.02 -7.97 8.98
CA LEU A 84 -5.27 -6.81 8.53
C LEU A 84 -4.46 -7.11 7.26
N SER A 85 -3.79 -8.27 7.19
CA SER A 85 -3.02 -8.68 6.02
C SER A 85 -3.89 -8.83 4.76
N ALA A 86 -5.08 -9.42 4.91
CA ALA A 86 -6.05 -9.51 3.82
C ALA A 86 -6.52 -8.13 3.35
N ALA A 87 -6.78 -7.22 4.30
CA ALA A 87 -7.18 -5.85 3.97
C ALA A 87 -6.12 -5.08 3.19
N VAL A 88 -4.85 -5.24 3.58
CA VAL A 88 -3.70 -4.65 2.90
C VAL A 88 -3.58 -5.22 1.48
N ARG A 89 -3.69 -6.55 1.32
CA ARG A 89 -3.67 -7.20 0.01
C ARG A 89 -4.78 -6.68 -0.91
N ASP A 90 -6.00 -6.57 -0.41
CA ASP A 90 -7.13 -6.04 -1.19
C ASP A 90 -6.92 -4.57 -1.56
N ALA A 91 -6.41 -3.76 -0.63
CA ALA A 91 -6.09 -2.36 -0.88
C ALA A 91 -4.98 -2.20 -1.93
N ILE A 92 -3.97 -3.07 -1.94
CA ILE A 92 -2.93 -3.09 -2.98
C ILE A 92 -3.53 -3.45 -4.34
N ALA A 93 -4.40 -4.45 -4.40
CA ALA A 93 -5.07 -4.83 -5.65
C ALA A 93 -5.94 -3.69 -6.22
N GLY A 94 -6.56 -2.89 -5.35
CA GLY A 94 -7.34 -1.71 -5.71
C GLY A 94 -6.57 -0.39 -5.78
N ALA A 95 -5.24 -0.40 -5.61
CA ALA A 95 -4.46 0.83 -5.53
C ALA A 95 -4.49 1.59 -6.86
N THR A 96 -4.71 2.90 -6.76
CA THR A 96 -4.76 3.79 -7.93
C THR A 96 -3.43 4.49 -8.10
N ALA A 97 -2.91 4.52 -9.33
CA ALA A 97 -1.67 5.22 -9.63
C ALA A 97 -1.81 6.72 -9.34
N VAL A 98 -0.83 7.29 -8.65
CA VAL A 98 -0.76 8.73 -8.38
C VAL A 98 -0.15 9.41 -9.61
N PRO A 99 -0.85 10.37 -10.25
CA PRO A 99 -0.31 11.12 -11.37
C PRO A 99 0.95 11.89 -10.93
N ARG A 100 2.06 11.73 -11.65
CA ARG A 100 3.25 12.55 -11.44
C ARG A 100 2.90 14.01 -11.80
N PRO A 101 3.19 15.00 -10.93
CA PRO A 101 3.09 16.40 -11.33
C PRO A 101 4.02 16.65 -12.53
N PRO A 102 3.55 17.28 -13.62
CA PRO A 102 4.46 17.71 -14.68
C PRO A 102 5.46 18.69 -14.08
N HIS A 103 6.74 18.44 -14.38
CA HIS A 103 7.89 19.15 -13.85
C HIS A 103 7.98 20.59 -14.36
#